data_AF-A0A930ULC1-F1
#
_entry.id   AF-A0A930ULC1-F1
#
_cell.length_a   1.000
_cell.length_b   1.000
_cell.length_c   1.000
_cell.angle_alpha   90.00
_cell.angle_beta   90.00
_cell.angle_gamma   90.00
#
_symmetry.space_group_name_H-M   'P 1'
#
loop_
_entity.id
_entity.type
_entity.pdbx_description
1 polymer ?
#
loop_
_entity_poly.entity_id
_entity_poly.type
_entity_poly.pdbx_seq_one_letter_code
_entity_poly.pdbx_strand_id
1 'polypeptide(L)'
;MVRGEIEPRWVHRDDQVSAFHDVNPQAPIHILIIPNKHIATLNDLAPEDGELMGHLFAVCRDLARQLGIAEEGYRTVFNCNGNGGQSVYHIHLHLLAGRQMLWPPG
;
A
#
# COMPACT_ATOMS: atom_id res chain seq x y z
N MET A 1 -11.89 -6.78 7.42
CA MET A 1 -12.28 -5.91 6.29
C MET A 1 -13.29 -6.59 5.36
N VAL A 2 -13.07 -7.86 4.97
CA VAL A 2 -14.13 -8.66 4.33
C VAL A 2 -15.29 -8.80 5.33
N ARG A 3 -16.45 -8.22 5.02
CA ARG A 3 -17.72 -8.17 5.81
C ARG A 3 -17.86 -7.11 6.92
N GLY A 4 -17.09 -6.02 6.90
CA GLY A 4 -17.36 -4.86 7.79
C GLY A 4 -17.10 -5.09 9.29
N GLU A 5 -16.56 -6.25 9.69
CA GLU A 5 -16.22 -6.55 11.09
C GLU A 5 -15.01 -5.74 11.62
N ILE A 6 -14.25 -5.11 10.71
CA ILE A 6 -13.12 -4.22 11.03
C ILE A 6 -13.28 -2.99 10.15
N GLU A 7 -13.58 -1.85 10.78
CA GLU A 7 -13.69 -0.55 10.12
C GLU A 7 -12.31 -0.02 9.73
N PRO A 8 -11.99 0.11 8.43
CA PRO A 8 -10.71 0.64 8.00
C PRO A 8 -10.60 2.12 8.36
N ARG A 9 -9.45 2.53 8.89
CA ARG A 9 -9.13 3.95 9.03
C ARG A 9 -8.67 4.49 7.69
N TRP A 10 -9.63 4.90 6.86
CA TRP A 10 -9.40 5.43 5.52
C TRP A 10 -8.59 6.73 5.55
N VAL A 11 -7.66 6.86 4.60
CA VAL A 11 -6.88 8.09 4.35
C VAL A 11 -7.03 8.60 2.91
N HIS A 12 -7.41 7.73 1.97
CA HIS A 12 -7.72 8.10 0.60
C HIS A 12 -8.73 7.12 0.00
N ARG A 13 -9.64 7.62 -0.85
CA ARG A 13 -10.55 6.80 -1.65
C ARG A 13 -10.90 7.54 -2.93
N ASP A 14 -10.72 6.90 -4.07
CA ASP A 14 -11.26 7.33 -5.36
C ASP A 14 -11.85 6.14 -6.13
N ASP A 15 -12.08 6.32 -7.44
CA ASP A 15 -12.65 5.34 -8.35
C ASP A 15 -11.72 4.14 -8.60
N GLN A 16 -10.40 4.34 -8.54
CA GLN A 16 -9.41 3.33 -8.91
C GLN A 16 -8.68 2.72 -7.70
N VAL A 17 -8.45 3.49 -6.64
CA VAL A 17 -7.57 3.13 -5.52
C VAL A 17 -8.19 3.56 -4.20
N SER A 18 -7.95 2.75 -3.17
CA SER A 18 -8.25 3.07 -1.78
C SER A 18 -7.01 2.94 -0.90
N ALA A 19 -6.89 3.77 0.13
CA ALA A 19 -5.81 3.68 1.11
C ALA A 19 -6.32 3.83 2.54
N PHE A 20 -5.74 3.06 3.44
CA PHE A 20 -6.11 3.02 4.85
C PHE A 20 -4.93 2.58 5.72
N HIS A 21 -4.99 2.91 7.01
CA HIS A 21 -3.97 2.45 7.96
C HIS A 21 -4.00 0.92 8.13
N ASP A 22 -2.81 0.31 8.09
CA ASP A 22 -2.67 -1.10 8.46
C ASP A 22 -3.07 -1.29 9.93
N VAL A 23 -3.81 -2.37 10.20
CA VAL A 23 -4.24 -2.73 11.56
C VAL A 23 -3.09 -3.23 12.42
N ASN A 24 -2.00 -3.72 11.80
CA ASN A 24 -0.78 -4.21 12.43
C ASN A 24 0.44 -3.41 11.90
N PRO A 25 0.58 -2.13 12.30
CA PRO A 25 1.59 -1.23 11.76
C PRO A 25 3.03 -1.70 12.05
N GLN A 26 3.90 -1.72 11.03
CA GLN A 26 5.33 -2.06 11.15
C GLN A 26 6.25 -0.82 11.23
N ALA A 27 5.65 0.36 11.15
CA ALA A 27 6.27 1.66 11.33
C ALA A 27 5.22 2.63 11.90
N PRO A 28 5.61 3.76 12.53
CA PRO A 28 4.66 4.72 13.09
C PRO A 28 3.59 5.18 12.10
N ILE A 29 3.96 5.30 10.82
CA ILE A 29 3.02 5.42 9.71
C ILE A 29 3.13 4.14 8.88
N HIS A 30 2.05 3.37 8.83
CA HIS A 30 1.91 2.20 7.97
C HIS A 30 0.53 2.26 7.28
N ILE A 31 0.54 2.52 5.98
CA ILE A 31 -0.66 2.63 5.15
C ILE A 31 -0.60 1.57 4.06
N LEU A 32 -1.73 0.92 3.81
CA LEU A 32 -1.91 0.04 2.66
C LEU A 32 -2.66 0.82 1.58
N ILE A 33 -2.12 0.81 0.36
CA ILE A 33 -2.74 1.40 -0.83
C ILE A 33 -3.08 0.25 -1.77
N ILE A 34 -4.36 0.09 -2.09
CA ILE A 34 -4.88 -1.04 -2.88
C ILE A 34 -5.64 -0.53 -4.11
N PRO A 35 -5.57 -1.24 -5.24
CA PRO A 35 -6.54 -1.04 -6.31
C PRO A 35 -7.94 -1.44 -5.85
N ASN A 36 -8.97 -0.76 -6.34
CA ASN A 36 -10.36 -1.20 -6.16
C ASN A 36 -10.64 -2.45 -7.03
N LYS A 37 -9.97 -2.56 -8.19
CA LYS A 37 -9.92 -3.78 -9.01
C LYS A 37 -9.20 -4.87 -8.22
N HIS A 38 -9.81 -6.06 -8.12
CA HIS A 38 -9.15 -7.20 -7.50
C HIS A 38 -8.05 -7.77 -8.41
N ILE A 39 -6.81 -7.74 -7.93
CA ILE A 39 -5.63 -8.38 -8.53
C ILE A 39 -4.94 -9.15 -7.42
N ALA A 40 -4.80 -10.47 -7.57
CA ALA A 40 -4.43 -11.34 -6.45
C ALA A 40 -2.96 -11.18 -6.03
N THR A 41 -2.04 -11.21 -6.99
CA THR A 41 -0.59 -11.06 -6.79
C THR A 41 0.00 -10.14 -7.85
N LEU A 42 1.25 -9.72 -7.67
CA LEU A 42 1.97 -8.97 -8.71
C LEU A 42 2.14 -9.78 -10.02
N ASN A 43 2.07 -11.11 -9.96
CA ASN A 43 2.17 -11.96 -11.15
C ASN A 43 0.89 -11.92 -12.00
N ASP A 44 -0.22 -11.44 -11.43
CA ASP A 44 -1.52 -11.36 -12.10
C ASP A 44 -1.77 -9.99 -12.75
N LEU A 45 -0.77 -9.09 -12.72
CA LEU A 45 -0.83 -7.81 -13.44
C LEU A 45 -0.77 -8.06 -14.96
N ALA A 46 -1.71 -7.46 -15.68
CA ALA A 46 -1.71 -7.46 -17.14
C ALA A 46 -1.19 -6.12 -17.69
N PRO A 47 -0.76 -6.04 -18.97
CA PRO A 47 -0.33 -4.79 -19.57
C PRO A 47 -1.34 -3.63 -19.44
N GLU A 48 -2.63 -3.95 -19.42
CA GLU A 48 -3.72 -2.98 -19.28
C GLU A 48 -3.79 -2.35 -17.87
N ASP A 49 -3.16 -2.96 -16.86
CA ASP A 49 -3.11 -2.44 -15.49
C ASP A 49 -2.05 -1.34 -15.29
N GLY A 50 -1.29 -0.98 -16.33
CA GLY A 50 -0.22 0.01 -16.25
C GLY A 50 -0.67 1.37 -15.71
N GLU A 51 -1.81 1.89 -16.21
CA GLU A 51 -2.36 3.17 -15.75
C GLU A 51 -2.84 3.11 -14.29
N LEU A 52 -3.49 2.02 -13.90
CA LEU A 52 -3.93 1.77 -12.52
C LEU A 52 -2.74 1.75 -11.56
N MET A 53 -1.65 1.07 -11.91
CA MET A 53 -0.44 1.03 -11.08
C MET A 53 0.25 2.40 -11.02
N GLY A 54 0.26 3.15 -12.13
CA GLY A 54 0.74 4.54 -12.15
C GLY A 54 -0.05 5.45 -11.21
N HIS A 55 -1.38 5.35 -11.24
CA HIS A 55 -2.27 6.07 -10.33
C HIS A 55 -2.04 5.69 -8.87
N LEU A 56 -1.88 4.40 -8.58
CA LEU A 56 -1.57 3.90 -7.24
C LEU A 56 -0.27 4.53 -6.67
N PHE A 57 0.79 4.63 -7.47
CA PHE A 57 2.02 5.31 -7.04
C PHE A 57 1.86 6.82 -6.92
N ALA A 58 1.04 7.46 -7.75
CA ALA A 58 0.72 8.88 -7.62
C ALA A 58 0.00 9.17 -6.29
N VAL A 59 -0.99 8.34 -5.92
CA VAL A 59 -1.66 8.40 -4.62
C VAL A 59 -0.65 8.22 -3.47
N CYS A 60 0.27 7.26 -3.57
CA CYS A 60 1.33 7.07 -2.57
C CYS A 60 2.19 8.32 -2.38
N ARG A 61 2.65 8.94 -3.48
CA ARG A 61 3.42 10.18 -3.46
C ARG A 61 2.65 11.31 -2.78
N ASP A 62 1.37 11.47 -3.11
CA ASP A 62 0.55 12.56 -2.59
C ASP A 62 0.21 12.36 -1.12
N LEU A 63 -0.07 11.13 -0.68
CA LEU A 63 -0.20 10.78 0.74
C LEU A 63 1.09 11.07 1.51
N ALA A 64 2.25 10.72 0.96
CA ALA A 64 3.52 11.00 1.62
C ALA A 64 3.75 12.50 1.84
N ARG A 65 3.34 13.35 0.88
CA ARG A 65 3.39 14.81 1.01
C ARG A 65 2.39 15.32 2.05
N GLN A 66 1.14 14.85 1.99
CA GLN A 66 0.08 15.25 2.90
C GLN A 66 0.39 14.90 4.36
N LEU A 67 1.07 13.78 4.59
CA LEU A 67 1.47 13.30 5.91
C LEU A 67 2.79 13.89 6.40
N GLY A 68 3.45 14.74 5.60
CA GLY A 68 4.71 15.38 5.98
C GLY A 68 5.93 14.45 6.00
N ILE A 69 5.84 13.26 5.39
CA ILE A 69 6.92 12.24 5.38
C ILE A 69 7.75 12.24 4.10
N ALA A 70 7.40 13.07 3.11
CA ALA A 70 8.07 13.07 1.81
C ALA A 70 9.55 13.44 1.89
N GLU A 71 9.91 14.44 2.71
CA GLU A 71 11.28 14.96 2.81
C GLU A 71 12.16 14.11 3.73
N GLU A 72 11.64 13.62 4.86
CA GLU A 72 12.35 12.69 5.75
C GLU A 72 12.54 11.30 5.10
N GLY A 73 11.66 10.97 4.17
CA GLY A 73 11.68 9.72 3.41
C GLY A 73 10.73 8.66 3.98
N TYR A 74 10.44 7.69 3.12
CA TYR A 74 9.57 6.56 3.39
C TYR A 74 10.00 5.36 2.55
N ARG A 75 9.52 4.17 2.91
CA ARG A 75 9.72 2.96 2.11
C ARG A 75 8.39 2.46 1.57
N THR A 76 8.41 2.09 0.29
CA THR A 76 7.34 1.36 -0.37
C THR A 76 7.70 -0.11 -0.52
N VAL A 77 6.75 -1.01 -0.28
CA VAL A 77 6.94 -2.46 -0.45
C VAL A 77 5.72 -3.08 -1.11
N PHE A 78 5.96 -3.96 -2.09
CA PHE A 78 5.00 -4.96 -2.51
C PHE A 78 5.55 -6.34 -2.16
N ASN A 79 4.68 -7.18 -1.59
CA ASN A 79 4.98 -8.57 -1.32
C ASN A 79 4.29 -9.44 -2.37
N CYS A 80 4.96 -10.48 -2.85
CA CYS A 80 4.41 -11.43 -3.82
C CYS A 80 4.60 -12.88 -3.33
N ASN A 81 3.49 -13.61 -3.19
CA ASN A 81 3.44 -14.98 -2.70
C ASN A 81 4.09 -15.18 -1.31
N GLY A 82 4.18 -16.44 -0.87
CA GLY A 82 4.62 -16.80 0.48
C GLY A 82 6.04 -16.33 0.84
N ASN A 83 7.04 -16.55 -0.01
CA ASN A 83 8.42 -16.12 0.26
C ASN A 83 8.59 -14.58 0.23
N GLY A 84 7.71 -13.88 -0.48
CA GLY A 84 7.65 -12.41 -0.42
C GLY A 84 6.92 -11.89 0.81
N GLY A 85 6.33 -12.75 1.66
CA GLY A 85 5.58 -12.34 2.84
C GLY A 85 4.14 -11.91 2.57
N GLN A 86 3.56 -12.26 1.42
CA GLN A 86 2.17 -11.90 1.09
C GLN A 86 1.18 -12.78 1.89
N SER A 87 0.36 -12.15 2.72
CA SER A 87 -0.67 -12.84 3.54
C SER A 87 -2.09 -12.66 3.00
N VAL A 88 -2.35 -11.54 2.32
CA VAL A 88 -3.64 -11.24 1.67
C VAL A 88 -3.44 -11.21 0.16
N TYR A 89 -4.19 -12.06 -0.55
CA TYR A 89 -4.14 -12.19 -2.01
C TYR A 89 -5.01 -11.14 -2.69
N HIS A 90 -4.68 -9.88 -2.43
CA HIS A 90 -5.12 -8.70 -3.13
C HIS A 90 -3.94 -7.72 -3.05
N ILE A 91 -3.35 -7.30 -4.17
CA ILE A 91 -2.10 -6.52 -4.15
C ILE A 91 -2.26 -5.24 -3.30
N HIS A 92 -1.25 -4.94 -2.50
CA HIS A 92 -1.24 -3.77 -1.64
C HIS A 92 0.17 -3.21 -1.58
N LEU A 93 0.28 -1.91 -1.84
CA LEU A 93 1.50 -1.16 -1.61
C LEU A 93 1.54 -0.75 -0.15
N HIS A 94 2.54 -1.26 0.58
CA HIS A 94 2.86 -0.76 1.89
C HIS A 94 3.56 0.59 1.76
N LEU A 95 3.08 1.60 2.47
CA LEU A 95 3.75 2.88 2.71
C LEU A 95 4.18 2.93 4.17
N LEU A 96 5.49 2.86 4.43
CA LEU A 96 6.11 2.76 5.75
C LEU A 96 6.96 4.00 6.04
N ALA A 97 6.68 4.71 7.12
CA ALA A 97 7.38 5.95 7.47
C ALA A 97 7.33 6.29 8.97
N GLY A 98 7.89 7.44 9.35
CA GLY A 98 7.93 7.95 10.72
C GLY A 98 9.05 7.36 11.60
N ARG A 99 9.98 6.61 10.99
CA ARG A 99 11.24 6.17 11.59
C ARG A 99 12.25 5.85 10.48
N GLN A 100 13.53 5.76 10.83
CA GLN A 100 14.55 5.24 9.92
C GLN A 100 14.20 3.81 9.47
N MET A 101 14.20 3.59 8.15
CA MET A 101 14.05 2.27 7.55
C MET A 101 15.43 1.61 7.44
N LEU A 102 15.57 0.38 7.97
CA LEU A 102 16.83 -0.34 8.00
C LEU A 102 17.08 -1.13 6.70
N TRP A 103 18.29 -1.65 6.54
CA TRP A 103 18.68 -2.53 5.43
C TRP A 103 19.31 -3.82 5.99
N PRO A 104 18.95 -5.02 5.49
CA PRO A 104 18.03 -5.30 4.37
C PRO A 104 16.54 -4.99 4.67
N PRO A 105 15.66 -4.91 3.64
CA PRO A 105 14.26 -4.49 3.76
C PRO A 105 13.32 -5.69 3.97
N GLY A 106 13.63 -6.49 4.98
CA GLY A 106 13.03 -7.79 5.27
C GLY A 106 13.99 -8.57 6.13
#